data_AF-A0AAV5NKA4-F1
#
_entry.id   AF-A0AAV5NKA4-F1
#
_cell.length_a   1.000
_cell.length_b   1.000
_cell.length_c   1.000
_cell.angle_alpha   90.00
_cell.angle_beta   90.00
_cell.angle_gamma   90.00
#
_symmetry.space_group_name_H-M   'P 1'
#
loop_
_entity.id
_entity.type
_entity.pdbx_description
1 polymer ?
#
loop_
_entity_poly.entity_id
_entity_poly.type
_entity_poly.pdbx_seq_one_letter_code
_entity_poly.pdbx_strand_id
1 'polypeptide(L)'
;MIDERLFCERLTQANAIDGLFNRFDAILRNAGYLPMSGQILNATLVATPKQRNTNAEKSDLRAGSSPEDWRDKPAKQSHNDRQAHRTVNQITKSQKSEPRYLN
;
A
#
# COMPACT_ATOMS: atom_id res chain seq x y z
N MET A 1 -8.18 3.01 20.84
CA MET A 1 -8.02 2.55 19.44
C MET A 1 -9.43 2.37 18.89
N ILE A 2 -9.82 3.14 17.87
CA ILE A 2 -11.15 2.99 17.26
C ILE A 2 -11.07 1.77 16.36
N ASP A 3 -11.94 0.80 16.59
CA ASP A 3 -12.06 -0.37 15.72
C ASP A 3 -12.78 0.06 14.43
N GLU A 4 -12.04 0.08 13.32
CA GLU A 4 -12.51 0.51 12.01
C GLU A 4 -13.73 -0.31 11.55
N ARG A 5 -13.75 -1.61 11.86
CA ARG A 5 -14.81 -2.52 11.44
C ARG A 5 -16.11 -2.20 12.17
N LEU A 6 -16.03 -2.03 13.49
CA LEU A 6 -17.17 -1.65 14.33
C LEU A 6 -17.72 -0.27 13.95
N PHE A 7 -16.87 0.65 13.53
CA PHE A 7 -17.28 1.96 13.07
C PHE A 7 -18.11 1.90 11.78
N CYS A 8 -17.63 1.19 10.76
CA CYS A 8 -18.34 1.00 9.49
C CYS A 8 -19.66 0.23 9.67
N GLU A 9 -19.65 -0.82 10.50
CA GLU A 9 -20.85 -1.59 10.81
C GLU A 9 -21.95 -0.73 11.45
N ARG A 10 -21.59 0.13 12.41
CA ARG A 10 -22.55 1.04 13.05
C ARG A 10 -23.13 2.07 12.08
N LEU A 11 -22.31 2.62 11.18
CA LEU A 11 -22.77 3.55 10.15
C LEU A 11 -23.73 2.89 9.15
N THR A 12 -23.46 1.62 8.84
CA THR A 12 -24.29 0.82 7.94
C THR A 12 -25.63 0.48 8.62
N GLN A 13 -25.60 0.01 9.87
CA GLN A 13 -26.82 -0.27 10.65
C GLN A 13 -27.68 0.97 10.87
N ALA A 14 -27.07 2.14 11.04
CA ALA A 14 -27.78 3.40 11.20
C ALA A 14 -28.29 4.00 9.87
N ASN A 15 -28.02 3.36 8.72
CA ASN A 15 -28.29 3.88 7.38
C ASN A 15 -27.82 5.34 7.20
N ALA A 16 -26.70 5.69 7.86
CA ALA A 16 -26.23 7.05 7.99
C ALA A 16 -25.21 7.45 6.91
N ILE A 17 -24.77 6.49 6.10
CA ILE A 17 -23.75 6.67 5.07
C ILE A 17 -24.19 7.78 4.10
N ASP A 18 -25.37 7.66 3.50
CA ASP A 18 -25.85 8.63 2.51
C ASP A 18 -25.97 10.05 3.09
N GLY A 19 -26.48 10.18 4.32
CA GLY A 19 -26.62 11.48 4.98
C GLY A 19 -25.27 12.14 5.26
N LEU A 20 -24.27 11.35 5.64
CA LEU A 20 -22.92 11.85 5.89
C LEU A 20 -22.22 12.27 4.61
N PHE A 21 -22.34 11.48 3.54
CA PHE A 21 -21.79 11.81 2.22
C PHE A 21 -22.46 13.06 1.62
N ASN A 22 -23.78 13.19 1.71
CA ASN A 22 -24.49 14.40 1.25
C ASN A 22 -24.01 15.66 1.99
N ARG A 23 -23.79 15.57 3.30
CA ARG A 23 -23.28 16.70 4.09
C ARG A 23 -21.84 17.04 3.73
N PHE A 24 -21.00 16.02 3.52
CA PHE A 24 -19.63 16.20 3.05
C PHE A 24 -19.59 16.88 1.67
N ASP A 25 -20.39 16.39 0.73
CA ASP A 25 -20.53 16.96 -0.60
C ASP A 25 -21.01 18.41 -0.54
N ALA A 26 -21.97 18.73 0.33
CA ALA A 26 -22.44 20.11 0.51
C ALA A 26 -21.31 21.06 0.98
N ILE A 27 -20.42 20.58 1.86
CA ILE A 27 -19.25 21.35 2.31
C ILE A 27 -18.27 21.56 1.16
N LEU A 28 -17.97 20.50 0.39
CA LEU A 28 -17.09 20.60 -0.78
C LEU A 28 -17.66 21.56 -1.84
N ARG A 29 -18.97 21.47 -2.11
CA ARG A 29 -19.70 22.37 -3.00
C ARG A 29 -19.60 23.82 -2.56
N ASN A 30 -19.87 24.10 -1.29
CA ASN A 30 -19.80 25.45 -0.73
C ASN A 30 -18.38 26.02 -0.77
N ALA A 31 -17.37 25.17 -0.62
CA ALA A 31 -15.97 25.57 -0.69
C ALA A 31 -15.42 25.62 -2.14
N GLY A 32 -16.25 25.35 -3.16
CA GLY A 32 -15.86 25.40 -4.58
C GLY A 32 -15.11 24.17 -5.09
N TYR A 33 -15.00 23.11 -4.28
CA TYR A 33 -14.30 21.85 -4.60
C TYR A 33 -15.22 20.83 -5.25
N LEU A 34 -16.08 21.25 -6.17
CA LEU A 34 -16.83 20.31 -7.02
C LEU A 34 -15.93 19.85 -8.17
N PRO A 35 -15.38 18.62 -8.15
CA PRO A 35 -14.99 18.01 -9.39
C PRO A 35 -16.28 17.77 -10.18
N MET A 36 -16.54 18.61 -11.17
CA MET A 36 -17.50 18.25 -12.20
C MET A 36 -17.03 16.91 -12.76
N SER A 37 -17.89 15.89 -12.70
CA SER A 37 -17.57 14.49 -13.02
C SER A 37 -16.63 14.40 -14.23
N GLY A 38 -15.39 13.95 -14.01
CA GLY A 38 -14.33 13.91 -15.04
C GLY A 38 -13.12 14.82 -14.79
N GLN A 39 -13.17 15.70 -13.79
CA GLN A 39 -12.00 16.48 -13.38
C GLN A 39 -11.07 15.63 -12.51
N ILE A 40 -10.06 15.03 -13.14
CA ILE A 40 -8.85 14.60 -12.46
C ILE A 40 -8.15 15.88 -11.99
N LEU A 41 -8.32 16.25 -10.71
CA LEU A 41 -7.38 17.15 -10.04
C LEU A 41 -5.98 16.59 -10.32
N ASN A 42 -5.04 17.44 -10.73
CA ASN A 42 -3.70 17.05 -11.15
C ASN A 42 -2.89 16.39 -10.00
N ALA A 43 -3.30 15.20 -9.59
CA ALA A 43 -2.58 14.28 -8.76
C ALA A 43 -1.66 13.54 -9.71
N THR A 44 -0.56 14.20 -10.10
CA THR A 44 0.55 13.48 -10.70
C THR A 44 1.02 12.49 -9.62
N LEU A 45 0.56 11.25 -9.69
CA LEU A 45 1.09 10.18 -8.88
C LEU A 45 2.51 9.93 -9.38
N VAL A 46 3.48 10.62 -8.78
CA VAL A 46 4.88 10.32 -9.02
C VAL A 46 5.08 8.90 -8.53
N ALA A 47 5.39 8.00 -9.46
CA ALA A 47 5.72 6.63 -9.12
C ALA A 47 6.95 6.65 -8.21
N THR A 48 6.76 6.38 -6.92
CA THR A 48 7.87 6.22 -5.99
C THR A 48 8.77 5.09 -6.49
N PRO A 49 10.10 5.24 -6.46
CA PRO A 49 11.03 4.16 -6.79
C PRO A 49 10.65 2.88 -6.05
N LYS A 50 10.38 1.81 -6.82
CA LYS A 50 9.99 0.53 -6.23
C LYS A 50 11.18 -0.08 -5.50
N GLN A 51 11.15 -0.03 -4.17
CA GLN A 51 12.21 -0.59 -3.33
C GLN A 51 12.30 -2.11 -3.53
N ARG A 52 13.49 -2.61 -3.87
CA ARG A 52 13.80 -4.03 -3.98
C ARG A 52 15.03 -4.34 -3.16
N ASN A 53 14.89 -5.29 -2.24
CA ASN A 53 16.02 -5.90 -1.54
C ASN A 53 16.65 -6.98 -2.44
N THR A 54 17.98 -7.03 -2.49
CA THR A 54 18.73 -8.10 -3.16
C THR A 54 18.56 -9.43 -2.42
N ASN A 55 19.00 -10.54 -3.02
CA ASN A 55 18.88 -11.85 -2.36
C ASN A 55 19.79 -11.97 -1.12
N ALA A 56 20.98 -11.36 -1.16
CA ALA A 56 21.89 -11.28 -0.01
C ALA A 56 21.25 -10.50 1.14
N GLU A 57 20.73 -9.30 0.86
CA GLU A 57 20.03 -8.48 1.86
C GLU A 57 18.83 -9.21 2.48
N LYS A 58 18.08 -9.98 1.69
CA LYS A 58 16.98 -10.82 2.21
C LYS A 58 17.46 -11.95 3.11
N SER A 59 18.65 -12.51 2.84
CA SER A 59 19.24 -13.56 3.67
C SER A 59 19.62 -13.01 5.04
N ASP A 60 20.29 -11.85 5.07
CA ASP A 60 20.70 -11.18 6.31
C ASP A 60 19.48 -10.79 7.16
N LEU A 61 18.45 -10.21 6.53
CA LEU A 61 17.19 -9.86 7.21
C LEU A 61 16.46 -11.10 7.75
N ARG A 62 16.51 -12.25 7.05
CA ARG A 62 15.95 -13.52 7.55
C ARG A 62 16.74 -14.08 8.72
N ALA A 63 18.04 -13.83 8.76
CA ALA A 63 18.91 -14.18 9.89
C ALA A 63 18.78 -13.18 11.06
N GLY A 64 17.88 -12.19 10.98
CA GLY A 64 17.69 -11.16 12.00
C GLY A 64 18.80 -10.11 12.04
N SER A 65 19.68 -10.09 11.04
CA SER A 65 20.81 -9.16 10.94
C SER A 65 20.49 -8.00 9.99
N SER A 66 21.03 -6.81 10.28
CA SER A 66 20.93 -5.67 9.36
C SER A 66 22.02 -5.80 8.29
N PRO A 67 21.68 -5.67 6.99
CA PRO A 67 22.68 -5.77 5.93
C PRO A 67 23.82 -4.76 6.08
N GLU A 68 25.03 -5.24 5.78
CA GLU A 68 26.26 -4.50 5.41
C GLU A 68 26.01 -3.04 5.02
N ASP A 69 25.51 -3.00 3.78
CA ASP A 69 25.35 -1.89 2.87
C ASP A 69 24.23 -0.91 3.25
N TRP A 70 23.53 -1.17 4.36
CA TRP A 70 22.46 -0.31 4.85
C TRP A 70 22.96 0.69 5.89
N ARG A 71 24.12 0.45 6.53
CA ARG A 71 24.68 1.35 7.56
C ARG A 71 24.87 2.78 7.04
N ASP A 72 25.39 2.91 5.83
CA ASP A 72 25.64 4.22 5.21
C ASP A 72 24.42 4.79 4.46
N LYS A 73 23.25 4.14 4.54
CA LYS A 73 22.03 4.50 3.79
C LYS A 73 20.83 4.72 4.72
N PRO A 74 20.77 5.83 5.47
CA PRO A 74 19.71 6.10 6.43
C PRO A 74 18.30 6.11 5.80
N ALA A 75 18.17 6.56 4.56
CA ALA A 75 16.89 6.52 3.82
C ALA A 75 16.39 5.08 3.59
N LYS A 76 17.30 4.15 3.28
CA LYS A 76 16.96 2.73 3.06
C LYS A 76 16.58 2.04 4.37
N GLN A 77 17.20 2.45 5.48
CA GLN A 77 16.88 1.99 6.81
C GLN A 77 15.50 2.42 7.29
N SER A 78 15.11 3.67 7.01
CA SER A 78 13.79 4.19 7.40
C SER A 78 12.66 3.67 6.50
N HIS A 79 12.96 3.38 5.24
CA HIS A 79 11.94 2.99 4.27
C HIS A 79 11.66 1.48 4.22
N ASN A 80 12.57 0.63 4.71
CA ASN A 80 12.39 -0.83 4.76
C ASN A 80 12.02 -1.30 6.17
N ASP A 81 10.89 -2.01 6.29
CA ASP A 81 10.62 -2.81 7.49
C ASP A 81 11.50 -4.07 7.49
N ARG A 82 12.31 -4.21 8.54
CA ARG A 82 13.25 -5.33 8.73
C ARG A 82 12.60 -6.56 9.35
N GLN A 83 11.47 -6.37 10.03
CA GLN A 83 10.74 -7.43 10.75
C GLN A 83 9.57 -7.98 9.91
N ALA A 84 9.30 -7.39 8.75
CA ALA A 84 8.32 -7.87 7.80
C ALA A 84 8.69 -9.26 7.26
N HIS A 85 7.94 -10.28 7.66
CA HIS A 85 8.03 -11.62 7.09
C HIS A 85 6.84 -11.84 6.14
N ARG A 86 7.13 -12.23 4.90
CA ARG A 86 6.09 -12.55 3.92
C ARG A 86 5.93 -14.07 3.79
N THR A 87 4.73 -14.57 4.08
CA THR A 87 4.29 -15.92 3.68
C THR A 87 4.05 -15.93 2.18
N VAL A 88 4.75 -16.80 1.44
CA VAL A 88 4.56 -16.95 -0.01
C VAL A 88 3.75 -18.20 -0.27
N ASN A 89 2.61 -18.06 -0.94
CA ASN A 89 1.75 -19.18 -1.33
C ASN A 89 2.50 -20.09 -2.32
N GLN A 90 2.72 -21.35 -1.92
CA GLN A 90 3.51 -22.37 -2.63
C GLN A 90 3.00 -22.64 -4.06
N ILE A 91 1.68 -22.50 -4.29
CA ILE A 91 1.00 -22.74 -5.58
C ILE A 91 1.58 -21.85 -6.70
N THR A 92 1.95 -20.61 -6.39
CA THR A 92 2.49 -19.65 -7.38
C THR A 92 3.96 -19.86 -7.75
N LYS A 93 4.70 -20.68 -6.99
CA LYS A 93 6.11 -20.98 -7.27
C LYS A 93 6.27 -22.05 -8.34
N SER A 94 5.44 -23.09 -8.30
CA SER A 94 5.53 -24.23 -9.25
C SER A 94 5.10 -23.87 -10.68
N GLN A 95 4.31 -22.81 -10.88
CA GLN A 95 3.93 -22.36 -12.24
C GLN A 95 5.03 -21.56 -12.97
N LYS A 96 6.15 -21.23 -12.32
CA LYS A 96 7.26 -20.46 -12.93
C LYS A 96 8.42 -21.32 -13.44
N SER A 97 8.36 -22.64 -13.28
CA SER A 97 9.47 -23.55 -13.62
C SER A 97 9.35 -24.22 -14.99
N GLU A 98 8.53 -23.71 -15.91
CA GLU A 98 8.55 -24.15 -17.31
C GLU A 98 9.38 -23.18 -18.17
N PRO A 99 10.55 -23.60 -18.70
CA PRO A 99 11.29 -22.79 -19.65
C PRO A 99 10.57 -22.84 -21.00
N ARG A 100 10.05 -21.69 -21.44
CA ARG A 100 9.51 -21.49 -22.78
C ARG A 100 10.70 -21.41 -23.75
N TYR A 101 11.12 -22.53 -24.33
CA TYR A 101 12.13 -22.55 -25.39
C TYR A 101 11.57 -22.01 -26.71
N LEU A 102 12.46 -21.36 -27.46
CA LEU A 102 12.32 -20.58 -28.69
C LEU A 102 11.33 -21.11 -29.74
N ASN A 103 10.69 -20.17 -30.43
CA ASN A 103 10.41 -20.23 -31.88
C ASN A 103 11.10 -19.03 -32.52
#